data_AF-A0A4P7Z959-F1
#
_entry.id   AF-A0A4P7Z959-F1
#
_cell.length_a   1.000
_cell.length_b   1.000
_cell.length_c   1.000
_cell.angle_alpha   90.00
_cell.angle_beta   90.00
_cell.angle_gamma   90.00
#
_symmetry.space_group_name_H-M   'P 1'
#
loop_
_entity.id
_entity.type
_entity.pdbx_description
1 polymer ?
#
loop_
_entity_poly.entity_id
_entity_poly.type
_entity_poly.pdbx_seq_one_letter_code
_entity_poly.pdbx_strand_id
1 'polypeptide(L)'
;MRVANGDSPARTEAKRKAVELVERLPDFIRVGPFDFAILRMDSIRAQEEHKFGFFSATGGEIAIQAEFAHPTKAADTLVHEISHAIFWAYGIEDGDKEERIVNVTASAWCQVYRDNPWLLGWLSEALTGPTALVVKGPLSGLGDVQPGSVTYRPEGMR
;
A
#
# COMPACT_ATOMS: atom_id res chain seq x y z
N MET A 1 10.78 -41.46 2.62
CA MET A 1 10.87 -40.73 1.33
C MET A 1 10.03 -39.46 1.47
N ARG A 2 10.66 -38.31 1.76
CA ARG A 2 9.93 -37.03 1.88
C ARG A 2 9.60 -36.55 0.48
N VAL A 3 8.30 -36.49 0.18
CA VAL A 3 7.75 -35.99 -1.09
C VAL A 3 8.03 -34.49 -1.17
N ALA A 4 8.35 -34.01 -2.37
CA ALA A 4 8.77 -32.64 -2.63
C ALA A 4 7.81 -31.60 -2.03
N ASN A 5 8.34 -30.69 -1.22
CA ASN A 5 7.67 -29.47 -0.80
C ASN A 5 7.62 -28.50 -1.99
N GLY A 6 6.78 -28.78 -2.97
CA GLY A 6 6.37 -27.77 -3.96
C GLY A 6 5.39 -26.80 -3.30
N ASP A 7 5.58 -25.50 -3.47
CA ASP A 7 4.60 -24.53 -3.00
C ASP A 7 3.23 -24.79 -3.65
N SER A 8 2.17 -24.65 -2.87
CA SER A 8 0.79 -24.78 -3.36
C SER A 8 0.56 -23.79 -4.52
N PRO A 9 -0.18 -24.17 -5.58
CA PRO A 9 -0.49 -23.28 -6.71
C PRO A 9 -1.02 -21.90 -6.28
N ALA A 10 -1.78 -21.83 -5.19
CA ALA A 10 -2.30 -20.57 -4.64
C ALA A 10 -1.19 -19.66 -4.08
N ARG A 11 -0.14 -20.24 -3.48
CA ARG A 11 1.01 -19.48 -2.97
C ARG A 11 1.87 -18.95 -4.11
N THR A 12 2.07 -19.77 -5.13
CA THR A 12 2.79 -19.36 -6.35
C THR A 12 2.10 -18.20 -7.04
N GLU A 13 0.77 -18.25 -7.15
CA GLU A 13 -0.05 -17.18 -7.72
C GLU A 13 0.04 -15.88 -6.90
N ALA A 14 -0.11 -15.98 -5.56
CA ALA A 14 -0.01 -14.83 -4.68
C ALA A 14 1.37 -14.16 -4.75
N LYS A 15 2.45 -14.96 -4.77
CA LYS A 15 3.81 -14.46 -4.95
C LYS A 15 3.97 -13.74 -6.28
N ARG A 16 3.52 -14.34 -7.40
CA ARG A 16 3.60 -13.72 -8.73
C ARG A 16 2.89 -12.36 -8.75
N LYS A 17 1.66 -12.31 -8.23
CA LYS A 17 0.88 -11.08 -8.18
C LYS A 17 1.57 -9.99 -7.34
N ALA A 18 2.21 -10.37 -6.23
CA ALA A 18 2.91 -9.43 -5.39
C ALA A 18 4.10 -8.79 -6.13
N VAL A 19 4.88 -9.59 -6.85
CA VAL A 19 5.99 -9.11 -7.69
C VAL A 19 5.47 -8.14 -8.77
N GLU A 20 4.41 -8.52 -9.50
CA GLU A 20 3.79 -7.67 -10.53
C GLU A 20 3.25 -6.33 -9.98
N LEU A 21 2.78 -6.31 -8.72
CA LEU A 21 2.36 -5.08 -8.04
C LEU A 21 3.54 -4.17 -7.70
N VAL A 22 4.62 -4.72 -7.17
CA VAL A 22 5.83 -3.96 -6.79
C VAL A 22 6.55 -3.42 -8.04
N GLU A 23 6.59 -4.18 -9.13
CA GLU A 23 7.11 -3.71 -10.43
C GLU A 23 6.37 -2.47 -10.94
N ARG A 24 5.04 -2.38 -10.71
CA ARG A 24 4.22 -1.24 -11.15
C ARG A 24 4.27 0.00 -10.26
N LEU A 25 5.04 -0.01 -9.17
CA LEU A 25 5.19 1.19 -8.35
C LEU A 25 5.80 2.35 -9.17
N PRO A 26 5.36 3.60 -8.99
CA PRO A 26 6.06 4.73 -9.56
C PRO A 26 7.46 4.89 -8.98
N ASP A 27 8.28 5.71 -9.61
CA ASP A 27 9.65 5.97 -9.14
C ASP A 27 9.71 6.88 -7.91
N PHE A 28 8.63 7.62 -7.61
CA PHE A 28 8.58 8.57 -6.51
C PHE A 28 7.20 8.62 -5.84
N ILE A 29 7.19 9.03 -4.58
CA ILE A 29 5.98 9.39 -3.82
C ILE A 29 6.17 10.73 -3.11
N ARG A 30 5.14 11.58 -3.19
CA ARG A 30 5.10 12.89 -2.53
C ARG A 30 4.60 12.74 -1.08
N VAL A 31 5.37 13.19 -0.10
CA VAL A 31 4.94 13.28 1.31
C VAL A 31 5.30 14.67 1.84
N GLY A 32 4.28 15.43 2.26
CA GLY A 32 4.44 16.86 2.52
C GLY A 32 5.02 17.59 1.30
N PRO A 33 6.08 18.41 1.47
CA PRO A 33 6.75 19.09 0.37
C PRO A 33 7.84 18.26 -0.33
N PHE A 34 8.07 17.00 0.06
CA PHE A 34 9.21 16.20 -0.39
C PHE A 34 8.79 15.08 -1.36
N ASP A 35 9.59 14.85 -2.39
CA ASP A 35 9.50 13.69 -3.28
C ASP A 35 10.52 12.64 -2.84
N PHE A 36 10.05 11.49 -2.38
CA PHE A 36 10.88 10.36 -1.98
C PHE A 36 10.97 9.33 -3.10
N ALA A 37 12.19 8.89 -3.44
CA ALA A 37 12.40 7.84 -4.43
C ALA A 37 11.87 6.49 -3.89
N ILE A 38 11.14 5.74 -4.71
CA ILE A 38 10.73 4.37 -4.40
C ILE A 38 11.75 3.42 -5.02
N LEU A 39 12.50 2.73 -4.17
CA LEU A 39 13.51 1.76 -4.57
C LEU A 39 13.03 0.33 -4.36
N ARG A 40 13.39 -0.54 -5.30
CA ARG A 40 13.12 -1.97 -5.23
C ARG A 40 14.38 -2.68 -4.75
N MET A 41 14.33 -3.28 -3.57
CA MET A 41 15.43 -4.05 -3.03
C MET A 41 15.38 -5.46 -3.58
N ASP A 42 16.50 -5.97 -4.06
CA ASP A 42 16.58 -7.39 -4.37
C ASP A 42 16.40 -8.25 -3.10
N SER A 43 15.95 -9.48 -3.32
CA SER A 43 15.62 -10.42 -2.25
C SER A 43 16.84 -10.86 -1.43
N ILE A 44 18.06 -10.73 -1.96
CA ILE A 44 19.30 -11.11 -1.27
C ILE A 44 19.59 -10.05 -0.20
N ARG A 45 19.61 -8.78 -0.60
CA ARG A 45 19.81 -7.66 0.31
C ARG A 45 18.74 -7.59 1.39
N ALA A 46 17.48 -7.84 1.04
CA ALA A 46 16.38 -7.89 2.01
C ALA A 46 16.56 -8.99 3.08
N GLN A 47 17.08 -10.16 2.67
CA GLN A 47 17.36 -11.27 3.59
C GLN A 47 18.55 -10.98 4.49
N GLU A 48 19.62 -10.40 3.95
CA GLU A 48 20.82 -10.02 4.71
C GLU A 48 20.52 -8.95 5.76
N GLU A 49 19.68 -7.96 5.42
CA GLU A 49 19.31 -6.88 6.32
C GLU A 49 18.14 -7.24 7.25
N HIS A 50 17.52 -8.41 7.08
CA HIS A 50 16.30 -8.85 7.80
C HIS A 50 15.16 -7.82 7.76
N LYS A 51 14.99 -7.13 6.63
CA LYS A 51 14.00 -6.06 6.45
C LYS A 51 13.22 -6.24 5.14
N PHE A 52 11.92 -6.00 5.23
CA PHE A 52 11.03 -5.99 4.06
C PHE A 52 11.04 -4.64 3.33
N GLY A 53 11.49 -3.58 4.00
CA GLY A 53 11.61 -2.22 3.50
C GLY A 53 12.37 -1.35 4.49
N PHE A 54 12.68 -0.13 4.07
CA PHE A 54 13.17 0.92 4.96
C PHE A 54 12.88 2.31 4.39
N PHE A 55 12.76 3.28 5.29
CA PHE A 55 12.76 4.70 4.98
C PHE A 55 14.12 5.33 5.34
N SER A 56 14.63 6.19 4.47
CA SER A 56 15.83 7.00 4.71
C SER A 56 15.56 8.47 4.45
N ALA A 57 15.42 9.25 5.53
CA ALA A 57 15.25 10.70 5.44
C ALA A 57 16.45 11.40 4.80
N THR A 58 17.67 10.93 5.07
CA THR A 58 18.91 11.50 4.53
C THR A 58 19.12 11.13 3.06
N GLY A 59 18.71 9.93 2.67
CA GLY A 59 18.76 9.47 1.27
C GLY A 59 17.60 9.99 0.42
N GLY A 60 16.51 10.42 1.04
CA GLY A 60 15.29 10.81 0.32
C GLY A 60 14.64 9.61 -0.38
N GLU A 61 14.67 8.44 0.26
CA GLU A 61 14.24 7.17 -0.34
C GLU A 61 13.37 6.32 0.58
N ILE A 62 12.42 5.62 -0.03
CA ILE A 62 11.65 4.52 0.53
C ILE A 62 12.01 3.28 -0.28
N ALA A 63 12.64 2.31 0.37
CA ALA A 63 12.99 1.06 -0.23
C ALA A 63 11.99 -0.03 0.18
N ILE A 64 11.61 -0.87 -0.78
CA ILE A 64 10.70 -1.99 -0.56
C ILE A 64 11.25 -3.25 -1.26
N GLN A 65 11.13 -4.40 -0.62
CA GLN A 65 11.54 -5.68 -1.19
C GLN A 65 10.79 -5.97 -2.50
N ALA A 66 11.51 -6.38 -3.54
CA ALA A 66 10.94 -6.66 -4.85
C ALA A 66 10.01 -7.90 -4.84
N GLU A 67 10.35 -8.92 -4.04
CA GLU A 67 9.61 -10.18 -4.01
C GLU A 67 8.93 -10.44 -2.65
N PHE A 68 7.63 -10.19 -2.56
CA PHE A 68 6.83 -10.62 -1.41
C PHE A 68 6.14 -11.95 -1.65
N ALA A 69 5.94 -12.71 -0.57
CA ALA A 69 5.12 -13.92 -0.60
C ALA A 69 3.62 -13.64 -0.83
N HIS A 70 3.14 -12.44 -0.47
CA HIS A 70 1.73 -12.07 -0.59
C HIS A 70 1.55 -10.57 -0.86
N PRO A 71 0.59 -10.15 -1.73
CA PRO A 71 0.32 -8.75 -2.05
C PRO A 71 0.00 -7.87 -0.83
N THR A 72 -0.79 -8.40 0.11
CA THR A 72 -1.11 -7.71 1.38
C THR A 72 0.15 -7.32 2.16
N LYS A 73 1.20 -8.16 2.13
CA LYS A 73 2.44 -7.84 2.85
C LYS A 73 3.24 -6.74 2.15
N ALA A 74 3.20 -6.70 0.82
CA ALA A 74 3.77 -5.58 0.07
C ALA A 74 3.05 -4.27 0.42
N ALA A 75 1.71 -4.29 0.50
CA ALA A 75 0.93 -3.11 0.87
C ALA A 75 1.19 -2.63 2.30
N ASP A 76 1.17 -3.55 3.26
CA ASP A 76 1.52 -3.29 4.66
C ASP A 76 2.90 -2.64 4.79
N THR A 77 3.90 -3.20 4.10
CA THR A 77 5.27 -2.68 4.12
C THR A 77 5.35 -1.29 3.50
N LEU A 78 4.73 -1.05 2.34
CA LEU A 78 4.76 0.28 1.71
C LEU A 78 4.09 1.34 2.60
N VAL A 79 2.93 1.03 3.19
CA VAL A 79 2.22 1.94 4.10
C VAL A 79 3.06 2.23 5.34
N HIS A 80 3.77 1.23 5.86
CA HIS A 80 4.69 1.38 6.99
C HIS A 80 5.81 2.38 6.66
N GLU A 81 6.50 2.21 5.54
CA GLU A 81 7.61 3.12 5.19
C GLU A 81 7.12 4.54 4.84
N ILE A 82 5.96 4.68 4.21
CA ILE A 82 5.32 5.99 4.01
C ILE A 82 4.97 6.63 5.36
N SER A 83 4.56 5.83 6.35
CA SER A 83 4.28 6.34 7.71
C SER A 83 5.55 6.90 8.35
N HIS A 84 6.70 6.24 8.17
CA HIS A 84 7.99 6.80 8.60
C HIS A 84 8.32 8.12 7.90
N ALA A 85 8.07 8.23 6.59
CA ALA A 85 8.23 9.48 5.86
C ALA A 85 7.29 10.59 6.38
N ILE A 86 6.04 10.25 6.71
CA ILE A 86 5.07 11.19 7.33
C ILE A 86 5.58 11.66 8.68
N PHE A 87 6.02 10.75 9.56
CA PHE A 87 6.54 11.09 10.87
C PHE A 87 7.68 12.09 10.77
N TRP A 88 8.62 11.84 9.86
CA TRP A 88 9.74 12.72 9.61
C TRP A 88 9.32 14.08 9.01
N ALA A 89 8.54 14.06 7.92
CA ALA A 89 8.18 15.28 7.18
C ALA A 89 7.27 16.23 7.98
N TYR A 90 6.45 15.70 8.89
CA TYR A 90 5.53 16.47 9.71
C TYR A 90 6.05 16.73 11.14
N GLY A 91 7.28 16.31 11.45
CA GLY A 91 7.88 16.54 12.76
C GLY A 91 7.10 15.88 13.90
N ILE A 92 6.69 14.63 13.70
CA ILE A 92 6.09 13.79 14.74
C ILE A 92 7.22 13.11 15.51
N GLU A 93 7.15 13.18 16.83
CA GLU A 93 8.14 12.57 17.72
C GLU A 93 7.52 11.42 18.53
N ASP A 94 8.30 10.42 18.93
CA ASP A 94 7.83 9.27 19.72
C ASP A 94 7.20 9.67 21.07
N GLY A 95 7.52 10.87 21.57
CA GLY A 95 6.94 11.44 22.80
C GLY A 95 5.67 12.26 22.59
N ASP A 96 5.20 12.43 21.35
CA ASP A 96 3.98 13.19 21.07
C ASP A 96 2.76 12.50 21.69
N LYS A 97 1.81 13.33 22.15
CA LYS A 97 0.54 12.83 22.69
C LYS A 97 -0.29 12.20 21.57
N GLU A 98 -1.04 11.15 21.90
CA GLU A 98 -1.93 10.43 20.97
C GLU A 98 -2.74 11.39 20.08
N GLU A 99 -3.45 12.36 20.67
CA GLU A 99 -4.29 13.29 19.92
C GLU A 99 -3.51 14.13 18.89
N ARG A 100 -2.27 14.51 19.23
CA ARG A 100 -1.39 15.22 18.29
C ARG A 100 -0.99 14.30 17.15
N ILE A 101 -0.56 13.07 17.45
CA ILE A 101 -0.17 12.07 16.45
C ILE A 101 -1.34 11.81 15.51
N VAL A 102 -2.54 11.54 16.04
CA VAL A 102 -3.74 11.23 15.26
C VAL A 102 -4.14 12.42 14.38
N ASN A 103 -4.17 13.64 14.91
CA ASN A 103 -4.56 14.81 14.15
C ASN A 103 -3.58 15.12 12.99
N VAL A 104 -2.28 15.03 13.26
CA VAL A 104 -1.23 15.29 12.24
C VAL A 104 -1.21 14.17 11.19
N THR A 105 -1.22 12.90 11.61
CA THR A 105 -1.21 11.76 10.67
C THR A 105 -2.47 11.71 9.80
N ALA A 106 -3.65 12.04 10.34
CA ALA A 106 -4.88 12.14 9.55
C ALA A 106 -4.74 13.19 8.44
N SER A 107 -4.22 14.37 8.78
CA SER A 107 -3.97 15.44 7.81
C SER A 107 -2.92 15.05 6.76
N ALA A 108 -1.83 14.41 7.19
CA ALA A 108 -0.75 13.97 6.32
C ALA A 108 -1.24 12.89 5.34
N TRP A 109 -1.99 11.89 5.80
CA TRP A 109 -2.55 10.86 4.93
C TRP A 109 -3.52 11.42 3.90
N CYS A 110 -4.37 12.38 4.28
CA CYS A 110 -5.21 13.10 3.33
C CYS A 110 -4.38 13.78 2.22
N GLN A 111 -3.25 14.41 2.57
CA GLN A 111 -2.33 15.00 1.61
C GLN A 111 -1.65 13.95 0.73
N VAL A 112 -1.14 12.85 1.31
CA VAL A 112 -0.49 11.77 0.56
C VAL A 112 -1.45 11.17 -0.47
N TYR A 113 -2.71 10.90 -0.11
CA TYR A 113 -3.70 10.39 -1.07
C TYR A 113 -4.05 11.38 -2.16
N ARG A 114 -4.14 12.68 -1.83
CA ARG A 114 -4.41 13.75 -2.81
C ARG A 114 -3.28 13.88 -3.82
N ASP A 115 -2.03 13.85 -3.35
CA ASP A 115 -0.86 14.14 -4.17
C ASP A 115 -0.33 12.90 -4.91
N ASN A 116 -0.77 11.70 -4.50
CA ASN A 116 -0.40 10.42 -5.11
C ASN A 116 -1.65 9.63 -5.52
N PRO A 117 -2.39 10.05 -6.57
CA PRO A 117 -3.68 9.46 -6.94
C PRO A 117 -3.60 7.97 -7.33
N TRP A 118 -2.40 7.47 -7.65
CA TRP A 118 -2.15 6.05 -7.93
C TRP A 118 -2.27 5.15 -6.67
N LEU A 119 -2.03 5.71 -5.48
CA LEU A 119 -1.80 4.94 -4.25
C LEU A 119 -3.04 4.15 -3.82
N LEU A 120 -4.22 4.77 -3.80
CA LEU A 120 -5.44 4.08 -3.36
C LEU A 120 -5.83 2.94 -4.30
N GLY A 121 -5.63 3.10 -5.61
CA GLY A 121 -5.86 2.04 -6.60
C GLY A 121 -4.90 0.86 -6.38
N TRP A 122 -3.62 1.16 -6.18
CA TRP A 122 -2.60 0.15 -5.90
C TRP A 122 -2.87 -0.60 -4.58
N LEU A 123 -3.23 0.11 -3.50
CA LEU A 123 -3.59 -0.50 -2.21
C LEU A 123 -4.84 -1.37 -2.33
N SER A 124 -5.87 -0.92 -3.04
CA SER A 124 -7.09 -1.69 -3.26
C SER A 124 -6.79 -3.03 -3.95
N GLU A 125 -5.96 -3.00 -5.00
CA GLU A 125 -5.57 -4.20 -5.75
C GLU A 125 -4.74 -5.19 -4.90
N ALA A 126 -3.86 -4.66 -4.05
CA ALA A 126 -3.00 -5.45 -3.17
C ALA A 126 -3.77 -6.08 -1.99
N LEU A 127 -4.78 -5.39 -1.46
CA LEU A 127 -5.54 -5.84 -0.28
C LEU A 127 -6.72 -6.76 -0.62
N THR A 128 -7.38 -6.53 -1.75
CA THR A 128 -8.65 -7.22 -2.08
C THR A 128 -8.55 -8.27 -3.19
N GLY A 129 -7.41 -8.37 -3.87
CA GLY A 129 -7.36 -9.11 -5.13
C GLY A 129 -7.63 -8.19 -6.34
N PRO A 130 -7.67 -8.70 -7.58
CA PRO A 130 -8.10 -7.90 -8.73
C PRO A 130 -9.60 -7.60 -8.62
N THR A 131 -9.95 -6.64 -7.77
CA THR A 131 -11.29 -6.09 -7.69
C THR A 131 -11.25 -4.76 -8.40
N ALA A 132 -11.88 -4.70 -9.58
CA ALA A 132 -12.13 -3.44 -10.24
C ALA A 132 -12.89 -2.54 -9.26
N LEU A 133 -12.27 -1.43 -8.86
CA LEU A 133 -13.03 -0.29 -8.36
C LEU A 133 -13.90 0.18 -9.54
N VAL A 134 -15.12 -0.36 -9.62
CA VAL A 134 -16.13 0.17 -10.53
C VAL A 134 -16.59 1.49 -9.92
N VAL A 135 -15.93 2.59 -10.29
CA VAL A 135 -16.46 3.93 -10.08
C VAL A 135 -17.71 4.03 -10.95
N LYS A 136 -18.88 3.72 -10.37
CA LYS A 136 -20.15 3.97 -11.03
C LYS A 136 -20.44 5.48 -10.97
N GLY A 137 -20.19 6.16 -12.07
CA GLY A 137 -20.78 7.47 -12.36
C GLY A 137 -19.79 8.49 -12.91
N PRO A 138 -20.20 9.33 -13.87
CA PRO A 138 -19.40 10.48 -14.26
C PRO A 138 -19.38 11.49 -13.11
N LEU A 139 -18.22 12.09 -12.84
CA LEU A 139 -18.08 13.29 -11.99
C LEU A 139 -18.68 14.53 -12.69
N SER A 140 -19.93 14.42 -13.14
CA SER A 140 -20.69 15.51 -13.75
C SER A 140 -22.15 15.37 -13.35
N GLY A 141 -22.55 16.11 -12.32
CA GLY A 141 -23.95 16.22 -11.92
C GLY A 141 -24.12 16.49 -10.43
N LEU A 142 -24.15 17.76 -10.05
CA LEU A 142 -24.98 18.19 -8.93
C LEU A 142 -26.42 17.76 -9.24
N GLY A 143 -26.92 16.74 -8.54
CA GLY A 143 -28.26 16.22 -8.74
C GLY A 143 -28.57 15.08 -7.78
N ASP A 144 -29.08 15.46 -6.61
CA ASP A 144 -29.98 14.72 -5.72
C ASP A 144 -29.80 13.19 -5.60
N VAL A 145 -29.10 12.76 -4.55
CA VAL A 145 -29.10 11.37 -4.07
C VAL A 145 -30.44 11.08 -3.37
N GLN A 146 -31.24 10.16 -3.91
CA GLN A 146 -32.37 9.55 -3.20
C GLN A 146 -31.91 8.26 -2.47
N PRO A 147 -32.29 8.05 -1.20
CA PRO A 147 -31.86 6.88 -0.44
C PRO A 147 -32.69 5.64 -0.75
N GLY A 148 -32.02 4.54 -1.14
CA GLY A 148 -32.60 3.19 -1.10
C GLY A 148 -32.33 2.32 -2.32
N SER A 149 -31.33 1.43 -2.23
CA SER A 149 -31.40 0.03 -2.70
C SER A 149 -30.03 -0.66 -2.54
N VAL A 150 -29.75 -1.11 -1.32
CA VAL A 150 -28.73 -2.14 -1.12
C VAL A 150 -29.39 -3.48 -1.45
N THR A 151 -28.93 -4.17 -2.49
CA THR A 151 -29.24 -5.59 -2.69
C THR A 151 -28.00 -6.41 -2.36
N TYR A 152 -28.05 -7.07 -1.20
CA TYR A 152 -27.10 -8.10 -0.78
C TYR A 152 -27.52 -9.44 -1.39
N ARG A 153 -26.62 -10.12 -2.10
CA ARG A 153 -26.75 -11.54 -2.44
C ARG A 153 -25.67 -12.32 -1.66
N PRO A 154 -26.03 -13.18 -0.69
CA PRO A 154 -25.09 -14.15 -0.17
C PRO A 154 -24.96 -15.30 -1.17
N GLU A 155 -23.72 -15.63 -1.56
CA GLU A 155 -23.40 -16.91 -2.19
C GLU A 155 -23.30 -18.00 -1.11
N GLY A 156 -23.97 -19.13 -1.32
CA GLY A 156 -23.75 -20.34 -0.53
C GLY A 156 -25.03 -21.08 -0.10
N MET A 157 -25.69 -21.76 -1.04
CA MET A 157 -26.51 -22.93 -0.68
C MET A 157 -26.55 -23.92 -1.86
N ARG A 158 -25.75 -24.99 -1.72
CA ARG A 158 -26.13 -26.35 -2.09
C ARG A 158 -25.69 -27.25 -0.95
#